data_AF-M7ZDM6-F1
#
_entry.id   AF-M7ZDM6-F1
#
_cell.length_a   1.000
_cell.length_b   1.000
_cell.length_c   1.000
_cell.angle_alpha   90.00
_cell.angle_beta   90.00
_cell.angle_gamma   90.00
#
_symmetry.space_group_name_H-M   'P 1'
#
loop_
_entity.id
_entity.type
_entity.pdbx_description
1 polymer ?
#
loop_
_entity_poly.entity_id
_entity_poly.type
_entity_poly.pdbx_seq_one_letter_code
_entity_poly.pdbx_strand_id
1 'polypeptide(L)'
;MKAGGCKEAFVSWEECVQAAEKEGSDMVERCFQVTTDLKKCMDAHADYYAPVLQAEQTVSDQAQAAIAAATADTNKNNGEESAPSPDTDWVEVEEATSSTPAEGMKNEEAIVDKAESLSLGNQ
;
A
#
# COMPACT_ATOMS: atom_id res chain seq x y z
N MET A 1 1.28 -11.29 -0.68
CA MET A 1 1.15 -11.86 -2.05
C MET A 1 2.48 -12.12 -2.77
N LYS A 2 3.65 -11.79 -2.20
CA LYS A 2 4.99 -12.02 -2.83
C LYS A 2 5.50 -13.48 -2.80
N ALA A 3 4.65 -14.41 -2.39
CA ALA A 3 4.92 -15.84 -2.33
C ALA A 3 3.67 -16.62 -2.76
N GLY A 4 3.84 -17.87 -3.22
CA GLY A 4 2.77 -18.71 -3.77
C GLY A 4 2.63 -18.58 -5.29
N GLY A 5 1.60 -19.24 -5.84
CA GLY A 5 1.40 -19.39 -7.30
C GLY A 5 1.19 -18.08 -8.07
N CYS A 6 0.74 -17.02 -7.39
CA CYS A 6 0.46 -15.72 -8.02
C CYS A 6 1.56 -14.68 -7.87
N LYS A 7 2.77 -15.08 -7.46
CA LYS A 7 3.89 -14.15 -7.26
C LYS A 7 4.17 -13.30 -8.51
N GLU A 8 4.26 -13.90 -9.69
CA GLU A 8 4.59 -13.18 -10.92
C GLU A 8 3.48 -12.19 -11.31
N ALA A 9 2.21 -12.61 -11.23
CA ALA A 9 1.07 -11.70 -11.46
C ALA A 9 1.06 -10.53 -10.46
N PHE A 10 1.48 -10.77 -9.22
CA PHE A 10 1.60 -9.72 -8.21
C PHE A 10 2.74 -8.75 -8.51
N VAL A 11 3.90 -9.24 -8.95
CA VAL A 11 5.03 -8.37 -9.35
C VAL A 11 4.64 -7.50 -10.54
N SER A 12 3.97 -8.05 -11.56
CA SER A 12 3.50 -7.25 -12.71
C SER A 12 2.49 -6.17 -12.30
N TRP A 13 1.64 -6.46 -11.32
CA TRP A 13 0.74 -5.46 -10.75
C TRP A 13 1.51 -4.36 -9.99
N GLU A 14 2.49 -4.71 -9.15
CA GLU A 14 3.34 -3.73 -8.43
C GLU A 14 4.11 -2.82 -9.40
N GLU A 15 4.67 -3.38 -10.47
CA GLU A 15 5.38 -2.63 -11.51
C GLU A 15 4.45 -1.65 -12.22
N CYS A 16 3.22 -2.07 -12.53
CA CYS A 16 2.22 -1.20 -13.12
C CYS A 16 1.83 -0.05 -12.19
N VAL A 17 1.57 -0.34 -10.91
CA VAL A 17 1.23 0.68 -9.91
C VAL A 17 2.37 1.69 -9.75
N GLN A 18 3.62 1.23 -9.62
CA GLN A 18 4.77 2.13 -9.57
C GLN A 18 4.91 2.98 -10.83
N ALA A 19 4.62 2.44 -12.01
CA ALA A 19 4.63 3.23 -13.24
C ALA A 19 3.51 4.27 -13.24
N ALA A 20 2.30 3.91 -12.77
CA ALA A 20 1.17 4.82 -12.67
C ALA A 20 1.46 6.01 -11.75
N GLU A 21 2.05 5.75 -10.58
CA GLU A 21 2.47 6.77 -9.62
C GLU A 21 3.52 7.72 -10.20
N LYS A 22 4.55 7.17 -10.87
CA LYS A 22 5.62 7.98 -11.49
C LYS A 22 5.10 8.87 -12.62
N GLU A 23 4.08 8.41 -13.35
CA GLU A 23 3.50 9.13 -14.48
C GLU A 23 2.32 10.03 -14.07
N GLY A 24 1.86 9.96 -12.82
CA GLY A 24 0.69 10.69 -12.34
C GLY A 24 -0.62 10.24 -13.00
N SER A 25 -0.66 9.02 -13.55
CA SER A 25 -1.86 8.44 -14.17
C SER A 25 -2.71 7.70 -13.15
N ASP A 26 -4.03 7.64 -13.38
CA ASP A 26 -4.92 6.83 -12.53
C ASP A 26 -4.53 5.34 -12.60
N MET A 27 -4.16 4.79 -11.43
CA MET A 27 -3.71 3.40 -11.33
C MET A 27 -4.84 2.41 -11.64
N VAL A 28 -6.09 2.77 -11.36
CA VAL A 28 -7.23 1.87 -11.51
C VAL A 28 -7.50 1.62 -12.99
N GLU A 29 -7.57 2.69 -13.79
CA GLU A 29 -7.73 2.58 -15.24
C GLU A 29 -6.50 1.96 -15.90
N ARG A 30 -5.30 2.44 -15.58
CA ARG A 30 -4.06 1.96 -16.21
C ARG A 30 -3.78 0.48 -15.91
N CYS A 31 -3.93 0.09 -14.66
CA CYS A 31 -3.56 -1.24 -14.19
C CYS A 31 -4.75 -2.21 -14.11
N PHE A 32 -5.90 -1.85 -14.69
CA PHE A 32 -7.11 -2.66 -14.66
C PHE A 32 -6.88 -4.11 -15.13
N GLN A 33 -6.19 -4.27 -16.26
CA GLN A 33 -5.95 -5.59 -16.84
C GLN A 33 -5.04 -6.44 -15.95
N VAL A 34 -3.90 -5.91 -15.50
CA VAL A 34 -2.98 -6.64 -14.61
C VAL A 34 -3.59 -6.93 -13.23
N THR A 35 -4.45 -6.03 -12.73
CA THR A 35 -5.23 -6.24 -11.50
C THR A 35 -6.24 -7.37 -11.67
N THR A 36 -6.93 -7.39 -12.83
CA THR A 36 -7.88 -8.46 -13.16
C THR A 36 -7.18 -9.82 -13.27
N ASP A 37 -6.00 -9.87 -13.86
CA ASP A 37 -5.25 -11.13 -14.01
C ASP A 37 -4.67 -11.61 -12.67
N LEU A 38 -4.22 -10.70 -11.81
CA LEU A 38 -3.87 -11.01 -10.43
C LEU A 38 -5.08 -11.59 -9.66
N LYS A 39 -6.25 -10.96 -9.77
CA LYS A 39 -7.48 -11.44 -9.12
C LYS A 39 -7.87 -12.84 -9.59
N LYS A 40 -7.86 -13.08 -10.91
CA LYS A 40 -8.12 -14.42 -11.47
C LYS A 40 -7.15 -15.47 -10.94
N CYS A 41 -5.87 -15.13 -10.81
CA CYS A 41 -4.90 -16.03 -10.23
C CYS A 41 -5.25 -16.34 -8.76
N MET A 42 -5.54 -15.32 -7.95
CA MET A 42 -5.93 -15.51 -6.55
C MET A 42 -7.17 -16.38 -6.40
N ASP A 43 -8.16 -16.20 -7.27
CA ASP A 43 -9.39 -17.00 -7.26
C ASP A 43 -9.13 -18.46 -7.65
N ALA A 44 -8.24 -18.71 -8.61
CA ALA A 44 -7.81 -20.05 -8.99
C ALA A 44 -6.99 -20.76 -7.89
N HIS A 45 -6.38 -19.98 -6.98
CA HIS A 45 -5.59 -20.43 -5.85
C HIS A 45 -6.23 -20.07 -4.51
N ALA A 46 -7.57 -20.05 -4.46
CA ALA A 46 -8.31 -19.61 -3.29
C ALA A 46 -7.97 -20.44 -2.05
N ASP A 47 -7.63 -21.71 -2.18
CA ASP A 47 -7.22 -22.59 -1.08
C ASP A 47 -5.95 -22.13 -0.37
N TYR A 48 -5.00 -21.55 -1.10
CA TYR A 48 -3.78 -20.98 -0.54
C TYR A 48 -4.05 -19.69 0.24
N TYR A 49 -5.00 -18.87 -0.21
CA TYR A 49 -5.31 -17.56 0.40
C TYR A 49 -6.46 -17.61 1.42
N ALA A 50 -7.34 -18.61 1.36
CA ALA A 50 -8.53 -18.71 2.20
C ALA A 50 -8.23 -18.70 3.71
N PRO A 51 -7.20 -19.39 4.24
CA PRO A 51 -6.99 -19.44 5.68
C PRO A 51 -6.76 -18.07 6.32
N VAL A 52 -6.00 -17.20 5.65
CA VAL A 52 -5.74 -15.84 6.14
C VAL A 52 -6.97 -14.96 5.98
N LEU A 53 -7.66 -15.03 4.84
CA LEU A 53 -8.87 -14.24 4.57
C LEU A 53 -10.01 -14.60 5.52
N GLN A 54 -10.17 -15.88 5.85
CA GLN A 54 -11.17 -16.34 6.81
C GLN A 54 -10.86 -15.88 8.24
N ALA A 55 -9.57 -15.89 8.62
CA ALA A 55 -9.15 -15.36 9.92
C ALA A 55 -9.42 -13.86 10.00
N GLU A 56 -9.11 -13.09 8.96
CA GLU A 56 -9.38 -11.66 8.86
C GLU A 56 -10.89 -11.38 8.95
N GLN A 57 -11.71 -12.11 8.19
CA GLN A 57 -13.18 -11.97 8.24
C GLN A 57 -13.73 -12.25 9.64
N THR A 58 -13.25 -13.31 10.29
CA THR A 58 -13.67 -13.69 11.64
C THR A 58 -13.36 -12.58 12.65
N VAL A 59 -12.21 -11.93 12.54
CA VAL A 59 -11.84 -10.77 13.40
C VAL A 59 -12.73 -9.56 13.08
N SER A 60 -12.99 -9.29 11.81
CA SER A 60 -13.89 -8.20 11.39
C SER A 60 -15.30 -8.39 11.94
N ASP A 61 -15.88 -9.58 11.82
CA ASP A 61 -17.23 -9.89 12.30
C ASP A 61 -17.33 -9.73 13.82
N GLN A 62 -16.30 -10.18 14.56
CA GLN A 62 -16.24 -9.99 16.01
C GLN A 62 -16.13 -8.52 16.40
N ALA A 63 -15.33 -7.73 15.68
CA ALA A 63 -15.22 -6.29 15.92
C ALA A 63 -16.57 -5.59 15.68
N GLN A 64 -17.27 -5.93 14.60
CA GLN A 64 -18.60 -5.40 14.31
C GLN A 64 -19.62 -5.78 15.39
N ALA A 65 -19.62 -7.03 15.86
CA ALA A 65 -20.50 -7.48 16.93
C ALA A 65 -20.23 -6.75 18.26
N ALA A 66 -18.95 -6.52 18.60
CA ALA A 66 -18.58 -5.77 19.79
C ALA A 66 -19.04 -4.31 19.74
N ILE A 67 -18.89 -3.66 18.57
CA ILE A 67 -19.39 -2.29 18.36
C ILE A 67 -20.92 -2.23 18.48
N ALA A 68 -21.63 -3.19 17.88
CA ALA A 68 -23.09 -3.28 17.98
C ALA A 68 -23.56 -3.49 19.42
N ALA A 69 -22.87 -4.33 20.20
CA ALA A 69 -23.18 -4.53 21.62
C ALA A 69 -22.94 -3.25 22.44
N ALA A 70 -21.79 -2.60 22.27
CA ALA A 70 -21.45 -1.36 23.00
C ALA A 70 -22.40 -0.19 22.69
N THR A 71 -22.86 -0.08 21.44
CA THR A 71 -23.84 0.95 21.03
C THR A 71 -25.25 0.63 21.53
N ALA A 72 -25.62 -0.65 21.62
CA ALA A 72 -26.88 -1.07 22.23
C ALA A 72 -26.94 -0.79 23.74
N ASP A 73 -25.83 -0.94 24.45
CA ASP A 73 -25.72 -0.61 25.89
C ASP A 73 -25.75 0.90 26.16
N THR A 74 -25.26 1.73 25.23
CA THR A 74 -25.31 3.19 25.34
C THR A 74 -26.73 3.74 25.16
N ASN A 75 -27.56 3.09 24.35
CA ASN A 75 -28.94 3.54 24.05
C ASN A 75 -29.93 3.31 25.20
N LYS A 76 -29.50 2.67 26.31
CA LYS A 76 -30.31 2.53 27.53
C LYS A 76 -30.17 3.69 28.52
N ASN A 77 -29.21 4.59 28.31
CA ASN A 77 -28.90 5.64 29.29
C ASN A 77 -29.26 7.07 28.88
N ASN A 78 -29.66 7.32 27.63
CA ASN A 78 -30.04 8.67 27.19
C ASN A 78 -31.43 8.66 26.56
N GLY A 79 -32.40 9.22 27.29
CA GLY A 79 -33.64 9.70 26.67
C GLY A 79 -33.33 10.83 25.70
N GLU A 80 -33.64 10.59 24.43
CA GLU A 80 -34.12 11.53 23.41
C GLU A 80 -33.44 12.92 23.34
N GLU A 81 -32.56 13.13 22.37
CA GLU A 81 -32.68 14.21 21.35
C GLU A 81 -31.52 14.17 20.33
N SER A 82 -31.92 14.12 19.05
CA SER A 82 -31.23 14.51 17.82
C SER A 82 -29.92 13.84 17.38
N ALA A 83 -30.00 13.27 16.18
CA ALA A 83 -28.92 12.71 15.40
C ALA A 83 -27.78 13.72 15.12
N PRO A 84 -26.53 13.24 15.07
CA PRO A 84 -25.52 13.81 14.20
C PRO A 84 -25.37 12.94 12.94
N SER A 85 -25.77 13.49 11.80
CA SER A 85 -25.26 13.09 10.50
C SER A 85 -23.73 13.20 10.50
N PRO A 86 -22.97 12.19 10.05
CA PRO A 86 -21.60 12.43 9.63
C PRO A 86 -21.62 12.93 8.18
N ASP A 87 -21.98 14.20 8.01
CA ASP A 87 -21.47 14.99 6.89
C ASP A 87 -19.96 15.06 7.11
N THR A 88 -19.23 14.12 6.51
CA THR A 88 -17.76 14.17 6.57
C THR A 88 -17.34 15.15 5.50
N ASP A 89 -17.22 16.40 5.95
CA ASP A 89 -16.51 17.50 5.31
C ASP A 89 -15.11 16.99 4.94
N TRP A 90 -14.91 16.72 3.65
CA TRP A 90 -13.59 16.48 3.11
C TRP A 90 -12.83 17.80 3.25
N VAL A 91 -11.87 17.85 4.18
CA VAL A 91 -10.93 18.96 4.24
C VAL A 91 -10.13 18.94 2.96
N GLU A 92 -10.54 19.80 2.04
CA GLU A 92 -9.77 20.24 0.89
C GLU A 92 -8.56 21.00 1.44
N VAL A 93 -7.41 20.33 1.49
CA VAL A 93 -6.13 21.03 1.63
C VAL A 93 -5.76 21.46 0.22
N GLU A 94 -6.31 22.59 -0.22
CA GLU A 94 -5.76 23.32 -1.36
C GLU A 94 -4.37 23.84 -1.03
N GLU A 95 -3.55 23.85 -2.08
CA GLU A 95 -2.14 24.14 -2.08
C GLU A 95 -1.77 25.50 -1.47
N ALA A 96 -0.68 25.51 -0.70
CA ALA A 96 0.15 26.69 -0.56
C ALA A 96 1.60 26.31 -0.90
N THR A 97 1.91 26.53 -2.17
CA THR A 97 3.25 26.88 -2.67
C THR A 97 4.08 27.67 -1.65
N SER A 98 5.30 27.21 -1.38
CA SER A 98 6.34 28.06 -0.81
C SER A 98 7.70 27.66 -1.36
N SER A 99 8.16 28.46 -2.31
CA SER A 99 9.47 28.39 -2.94
C SER A 99 10.64 28.58 -1.95
N THR A 100 11.69 27.79 -2.22
CA THR A 100 13.16 27.90 -1.99
C THR A 100 13.78 29.25 -1.55
N PRO A 101 14.96 29.26 -0.86
CA PRO A 101 16.26 29.14 -1.56
C PRO A 101 17.37 28.33 -0.85
N ALA A 102 18.43 28.08 -1.62
CA ALA A 102 19.59 27.22 -1.43
C ALA A 102 20.69 27.75 -0.50
N GLU A 103 21.45 26.84 0.13
CA GLU A 103 22.92 26.77 0.35
C GLU A 103 23.20 25.30 0.76
N GLY A 104 24.16 24.50 0.30
CA GLY A 104 25.53 24.74 -0.15
C GLY A 104 26.44 23.82 0.68
N MET A 105 26.79 22.63 0.19
CA MET A 105 27.95 21.87 0.70
C MET A 105 28.51 21.02 -0.45
N LYS A 106 29.77 21.30 -0.76
CA LYS A 106 30.56 20.74 -1.85
C LYS A 106 31.29 19.52 -1.32
N ASN A 107 31.33 18.44 -2.08
CA ASN A 107 32.47 17.52 -2.09
C ASN A 107 32.43 16.67 -3.37
N GLU A 108 33.17 17.19 -4.33
CA GLU A 108 33.76 16.46 -5.44
C GLU A 108 35.07 15.84 -4.92
N GLU A 109 35.30 14.53 -5.09
CA GLU A 109 36.59 14.06 -5.61
C GLU A 109 36.49 12.60 -6.08
N ALA A 110 37.07 12.38 -7.26
CA ALA A 110 37.13 11.15 -8.01
C ALA A 110 38.45 10.41 -7.76
N ILE A 111 38.45 9.08 -7.88
CA ILE A 111 39.59 8.25 -8.32
C ILE A 111 39.00 6.89 -8.75
N VAL A 112 38.68 6.69 -10.04
CA VAL A 112 39.53 6.04 -11.06
C VAL A 112 40.07 4.66 -10.64
N ASP A 113 39.45 3.65 -11.25
CA ASP A 113 40.06 2.49 -11.91
C ASP A 113 41.44 2.00 -11.44
N LYS A 114 41.47 0.76 -10.96
CA LYS A 114 42.66 -0.09 -11.07
C LYS A 114 42.22 -1.52 -11.38
N ALA A 115 41.85 -1.75 -12.63
CA ALA A 115 42.01 -3.06 -13.23
C ALA A 115 43.50 -3.47 -13.22
N GLU A 116 43.70 -4.75 -12.93
CA GLU A 116 44.81 -5.63 -13.31
C GLU A 116 46.24 -5.43 -12.81
N SER A 117 46.80 -6.61 -12.51
CA SER A 117 48.20 -7.00 -12.67
C SER A 117 49.11 -6.81 -11.45
N LEU A 118 49.81 -7.91 -11.14
CA LEU A 118 50.99 -8.08 -10.27
C LEU A 118 50.72 -8.53 -8.83
N SER A 119 50.65 -9.84 -8.60
CA SER A 119 51.79 -10.55 -7.97
C SER A 119 51.58 -12.06 -8.02
N LEU A 120 52.09 -12.68 -9.09
CA LEU A 120 52.69 -14.00 -8.99
C LEU A 120 53.79 -13.97 -7.91
N GLY A 121 53.84 -15.01 -7.08
CA GLY A 121 55.06 -15.46 -6.40
C GLY A 121 55.40 -14.77 -5.08
N ASN A 122 55.31 -15.54 -3.99
CA ASN A 122 56.45 -15.71 -3.12
C ASN A 122 56.33 -16.98 -2.26
N GLN A 123 57.30 -17.87 -2.51
CA GLN A 123 57.91 -18.92 -1.66
C GLN A 123 57.02 -19.94 -0.95
#